data_AF-A0A0G0XDZ0-F1
#
_entry.id   AF-A0A0G0XDZ0-F1
#
_cell.length_a   1.000
_cell.length_b   1.000
_cell.length_c   1.000
_cell.angle_alpha   90.00
_cell.angle_beta   90.00
_cell.angle_gamma   90.00
#
_symmetry.space_group_name_H-M   'P 1'
#
loop_
_entity.id
_entity.type
_entity.pdbx_description
1 polymer ?
#
loop_
_entity_poly.entity_id
_entity_poly.type
_entity_poly.pdbx_seq_one_letter_code
_entity_poly.pdbx_strand_id
1 'polypeptide(L)'
;MNFKPLSYFDLSTFPFADIFDGVENVWDVIPKIKEYTDGKIIQGKNCYIHPHTNIRENVILGDNVNIGFSVELKNCIIMNNTHIAHINYVGDAIVGKDCNISGGAMFANFRLDNKPVLVKAGEEKIDTGMLKFSAIVGDGTWVGVNSVLNPGTIIGKHSAVYPLVSVTGTHPEKSIIRQRIRIQIAKKK
;
A
#
# COMPACT_ATOMS: atom_id res chain seq x y z
N MET A 1 17.12 -6.87 7.00
CA MET A 1 15.72 -7.35 6.80
C MET A 1 15.65 -8.08 5.47
N ASN A 2 14.70 -9.01 5.29
CA ASN A 2 14.50 -9.70 4.01
C ASN A 2 13.38 -9.00 3.21
N PHE A 3 13.72 -8.38 2.09
CA PHE A 3 12.76 -7.64 1.26
C PHE A 3 12.15 -8.43 0.11
N LYS A 4 12.36 -9.75 0.04
CA LYS A 4 11.76 -10.60 -1.00
C LYS A 4 10.22 -10.55 -0.95
N PRO A 5 9.52 -10.61 -2.10
CA PRO A 5 8.06 -10.56 -2.15
C PRO A 5 7.35 -11.53 -1.19
N LEU A 6 7.85 -12.77 -1.10
CA LEU A 6 7.27 -13.82 -0.25
C LEU A 6 7.31 -13.50 1.26
N SER A 7 8.18 -12.58 1.68
CA SER A 7 8.21 -12.06 3.05
C SER A 7 6.94 -11.26 3.40
N TYR A 8 6.27 -10.69 2.40
CA TYR A 8 5.11 -9.81 2.58
C TYR A 8 3.82 -10.40 2.02
N PHE A 9 3.92 -11.28 1.02
CA PHE A 9 2.78 -11.81 0.30
C PHE A 9 2.82 -13.33 0.17
N ASP A 10 1.69 -13.98 0.43
CA ASP A 10 1.39 -15.33 -0.04
C ASP A 10 0.75 -15.23 -1.43
N LEU A 11 1.58 -15.52 -2.44
CA LEU A 11 1.22 -15.40 -3.85
C LEU A 11 0.52 -16.63 -4.41
N SER A 12 0.34 -17.70 -3.62
CA SER A 12 -0.15 -19.00 -4.10
C SER A 12 -1.52 -18.95 -4.80
N THR A 13 -2.35 -17.99 -4.43
CA THR A 13 -3.70 -17.80 -4.97
C THR A 13 -3.86 -16.52 -5.77
N PHE A 14 -2.81 -15.72 -5.92
CA PHE A 14 -2.91 -14.44 -6.62
C PHE A 14 -2.86 -14.67 -8.13
N PRO A 15 -3.89 -14.27 -8.91
CA PRO A 15 -3.98 -14.59 -10.34
C PRO A 15 -2.86 -14.00 -11.20
N PHE A 16 -2.15 -12.99 -10.70
CA PHE A 16 -1.06 -12.29 -11.39
C PHE A 16 0.28 -12.46 -10.66
N ALA A 17 0.49 -13.62 -10.02
CA ALA A 17 1.68 -13.89 -9.20
C ALA A 17 3.00 -13.84 -9.99
N ASP A 18 2.96 -14.15 -11.29
CA ASP A 18 4.09 -14.16 -12.21
C ASP A 18 4.76 -12.79 -12.36
N ILE A 19 4.07 -11.67 -12.07
CA ILE A 19 4.69 -10.34 -12.05
C ILE A 19 5.84 -10.23 -11.03
N PHE A 20 5.85 -11.09 -10.01
CA PHE A 20 6.89 -11.13 -8.98
C PHE A 20 8.07 -12.04 -9.34
N ASP A 21 8.06 -12.69 -10.51
CA ASP A 21 9.15 -13.56 -10.92
C ASP A 21 10.45 -12.77 -11.11
N GLY A 22 11.53 -13.28 -10.51
CA GLY A 22 12.86 -12.64 -10.53
C GLY A 22 12.93 -11.31 -9.79
N VAL A 23 11.93 -10.94 -8.98
CA VAL A 23 11.94 -9.70 -8.18
C VAL A 23 12.83 -9.87 -6.95
N GLU A 24 13.81 -8.98 -6.78
CA GLU A 24 14.76 -9.02 -5.66
C GLU A 24 14.19 -8.39 -4.39
N ASN A 25 13.79 -7.13 -4.48
CA ASN A 25 13.07 -6.43 -3.44
C ASN A 25 11.62 -6.26 -3.87
N VAL A 26 10.71 -6.38 -2.92
CA VAL A 26 9.26 -6.35 -3.15
C VAL A 26 8.78 -5.12 -3.92
N TRP A 27 9.46 -3.97 -3.79
CA TRP A 27 9.13 -2.74 -4.52
C TRP A 27 9.64 -2.71 -5.96
N ASP A 28 10.59 -3.57 -6.35
CA ASP A 28 11.14 -3.60 -7.72
C ASP A 28 10.11 -4.04 -8.76
N VAL A 29 8.94 -4.54 -8.32
CA VAL A 29 7.81 -4.84 -9.18
C VAL A 29 7.05 -3.58 -9.63
N ILE A 30 7.09 -2.48 -8.86
CA ILE A 30 6.36 -1.25 -9.15
C ILE A 30 6.66 -0.68 -10.55
N PRO A 31 7.93 -0.56 -10.99
CA PRO A 31 8.22 -0.12 -12.36
C PRO A 31 7.77 -1.12 -13.43
N LYS A 32 7.64 -2.41 -13.11
CA LYS A 32 7.21 -3.47 -14.04
C LYS A 32 5.70 -3.46 -14.31
N ILE A 33 4.89 -2.87 -13.43
CA ILE A 33 3.41 -2.87 -13.56
C ILE A 33 2.97 -2.30 -14.91
N LYS A 34 3.61 -1.22 -15.37
CA LYS A 34 3.24 -0.58 -16.65
C LYS A 34 3.36 -1.55 -17.84
N GLU A 35 4.49 -2.25 -17.92
CA GLU A 35 4.74 -3.21 -19.00
C GLU A 35 3.81 -4.43 -18.87
N TYR A 36 3.63 -4.95 -17.66
CA TYR A 36 2.76 -6.09 -17.38
C TYR A 36 1.29 -5.82 -17.75
N THR A 37 0.81 -4.60 -17.50
CA THR A 37 -0.58 -4.21 -17.75
C THR A 37 -0.81 -3.60 -19.13
N ASP A 38 0.25 -3.32 -19.91
CA ASP A 38 0.16 -2.54 -21.15
C ASP A 38 -0.64 -1.22 -20.96
N GLY A 39 -0.41 -0.53 -19.83
CA GLY A 39 -1.10 0.72 -19.50
C GLY A 39 -2.54 0.58 -19.02
N LYS A 40 -3.08 -0.64 -18.93
CA LYS A 40 -4.50 -0.91 -18.64
C LYS A 40 -4.76 -1.21 -17.18
N ILE A 41 -6.04 -1.41 -16.88
CA ILE A 41 -6.52 -1.99 -15.64
C ILE A 41 -6.75 -3.48 -15.92
N ILE A 42 -6.17 -4.34 -15.10
CA ILE A 42 -6.44 -5.79 -15.12
C ILE A 42 -7.01 -6.20 -13.76
N GLN A 43 -7.98 -7.11 -13.77
CA GLN A 43 -8.64 -7.54 -12.55
C GLN A 43 -8.95 -9.02 -12.54
N GLY A 44 -8.97 -9.60 -11.35
CA GLY A 44 -9.49 -10.93 -11.08
C GLY A 44 -11.01 -10.97 -11.09
N LYS A 45 -11.55 -12.06 -10.55
CA LYS A 45 -12.98 -12.35 -10.47
C LYS A 45 -13.63 -11.62 -9.30
N ASN A 46 -14.93 -11.38 -9.43
CA ASN A 46 -15.79 -10.86 -8.35
C ASN A 46 -15.33 -9.54 -7.71
N CYS A 47 -14.64 -8.69 -8.47
CA CYS A 47 -14.31 -7.36 -8.00
C CYS A 47 -15.56 -6.47 -7.96
N TYR A 48 -15.70 -5.69 -6.89
CA TYR A 48 -16.66 -4.60 -6.81
C TYR A 48 -15.90 -3.28 -6.84
N ILE A 49 -16.25 -2.41 -7.79
CA ILE A 49 -15.70 -1.07 -7.90
C ILE A 49 -16.87 -0.08 -7.82
N HIS A 50 -16.86 0.78 -6.79
CA HIS A 50 -17.89 1.78 -6.63
C HIS A 50 -17.92 2.74 -7.85
N PRO A 51 -19.09 3.16 -8.37
CA PRO A 51 -19.19 4.01 -9.57
C PRO A 51 -18.50 5.38 -9.51
N HIS A 52 -18.07 5.81 -8.32
CA HIS A 52 -17.36 7.07 -8.07
C HIS A 52 -15.88 6.85 -7.72
N THR A 53 -15.32 5.73 -8.16
CA THR A 53 -13.89 5.44 -8.07
C THR A 53 -13.21 5.98 -9.32
N ASN A 54 -12.09 6.66 -9.14
CA ASN A 54 -11.20 7.05 -10.23
C ASN A 54 -10.07 6.02 -10.37
N ILE A 55 -10.18 5.10 -11.32
CA ILE A 55 -9.08 4.16 -11.62
C ILE A 55 -8.31 4.70 -12.82
N ARG A 56 -7.01 4.92 -12.60
CA ARG A 56 -6.08 5.43 -13.61
C ARG A 56 -5.34 4.30 -14.32
N GLU A 57 -4.21 4.60 -14.92
CA GLU A 57 -3.33 3.63 -15.57
C GLU A 57 -2.66 2.65 -14.59
N ASN A 58 -2.28 1.48 -15.10
CA ASN A 58 -1.41 0.50 -14.44
C ASN A 58 -1.97 -0.04 -13.11
N VAL A 59 -3.21 -0.52 -13.09
CA VAL A 59 -3.83 -1.03 -11.86
C VAL A 59 -4.10 -2.53 -12.00
N ILE A 60 -3.65 -3.30 -11.00
CA ILE A 60 -3.86 -4.74 -10.89
C ILE A 60 -4.74 -5.01 -9.67
N LEU A 61 -5.90 -5.63 -9.87
CA LEU A 61 -6.79 -6.07 -8.80
C LEU A 61 -6.86 -7.59 -8.76
N GLY A 62 -6.65 -8.21 -7.60
CA GLY A 62 -6.83 -9.66 -7.40
C GLY A 62 -8.30 -10.08 -7.42
N ASP A 63 -8.57 -11.31 -6.96
CA ASP A 63 -9.93 -11.80 -6.82
C ASP A 63 -10.64 -11.20 -5.59
N ASN A 64 -11.95 -10.97 -5.69
CA ASN A 64 -12.81 -10.49 -4.59
C ASN A 64 -12.36 -9.15 -3.97
N VAL A 65 -11.73 -8.26 -4.75
CA VAL A 65 -11.35 -6.92 -4.30
C VAL A 65 -12.57 -6.01 -4.25
N ASN A 66 -12.70 -5.21 -3.19
CA ASN A 66 -13.79 -4.24 -3.05
C ASN A 66 -13.22 -2.82 -2.91
N ILE A 67 -13.55 -1.96 -3.87
CA ILE A 67 -13.13 -0.56 -3.92
C ILE A 67 -14.34 0.35 -3.65
N GLY A 68 -14.22 1.16 -2.59
CA GLY A 68 -15.27 2.03 -2.08
C GLY A 68 -15.40 3.39 -2.78
N PHE A 69 -16.29 4.23 -2.27
CA PHE A 69 -16.60 5.56 -2.79
C PHE A 69 -15.40 6.52 -2.76
N SER A 70 -15.21 7.32 -3.82
CA SER A 70 -14.19 8.39 -3.89
C SER A 70 -12.75 7.89 -3.66
N VAL A 71 -12.45 6.69 -4.16
CA VAL A 71 -11.09 6.15 -4.18
C VAL A 71 -10.40 6.51 -5.49
N GLU A 72 -9.13 6.89 -5.44
CA GLU A 72 -8.26 6.98 -6.61
C GLU A 72 -7.15 5.92 -6.56
N LEU A 73 -7.02 5.14 -7.64
CA LEU A 73 -5.99 4.11 -7.80
C LEU A 73 -5.09 4.45 -8.98
N LYS A 74 -3.78 4.24 -8.84
CA LYS A 74 -2.80 4.45 -9.91
C LYS A 74 -1.54 3.62 -9.72
N ASN A 75 -1.07 2.92 -10.74
CA ASN A 75 0.24 2.24 -10.70
C ASN A 75 0.40 1.37 -9.45
N CYS A 76 -0.57 0.51 -9.17
CA CYS A 76 -0.66 -0.22 -7.91
C CYS A 76 -1.21 -1.63 -8.09
N ILE A 77 -0.89 -2.48 -7.11
CA ILE A 77 -1.37 -3.86 -7.02
C ILE A 77 -2.18 -4.00 -5.74
N ILE A 78 -3.43 -4.44 -5.86
CA ILE A 78 -4.32 -4.76 -4.74
C ILE A 78 -4.64 -6.25 -4.82
N MET A 79 -4.16 -7.05 -3.87
CA MET A 79 -4.31 -8.50 -3.92
C MET A 79 -5.66 -8.98 -3.37
N ASN A 80 -5.87 -10.29 -3.42
CA ASN A 80 -7.17 -10.92 -3.21
C ASN A 80 -7.85 -10.53 -1.89
N ASN A 81 -9.18 -10.50 -1.89
CA ASN A 81 -10.04 -10.27 -0.71
C ASN A 81 -9.76 -8.95 0.04
N THR A 82 -9.06 -8.01 -0.60
CA THR A 82 -8.72 -6.73 0.04
C THR A 82 -9.80 -5.69 -0.19
N HIS A 83 -10.09 -4.94 0.88
CA HIS A 83 -11.03 -3.84 0.85
C HIS A 83 -10.29 -2.51 0.93
N ILE A 84 -10.51 -1.64 -0.06
CA ILE A 84 -10.16 -0.24 -0.01
C ILE A 84 -11.45 0.54 0.26
N ALA A 85 -11.61 1.04 1.47
CA ALA A 85 -12.79 1.80 1.87
C ALA A 85 -12.84 3.17 1.18
N HIS A 86 -13.68 4.09 1.65
CA HIS A 86 -13.94 5.36 0.98
C HIS A 86 -12.84 6.42 1.17
N ILE A 87 -12.70 7.34 0.21
CA ILE A 87 -11.82 8.53 0.29
C ILE A 87 -10.34 8.15 0.46
N ASN A 88 -9.86 7.18 -0.33
CA ASN A 88 -8.46 6.78 -0.33
C ASN A 88 -7.78 7.24 -1.63
N TYR A 89 -6.47 7.51 -1.56
CA TYR A 89 -5.58 7.48 -2.72
C TYR A 89 -4.55 6.37 -2.52
N VAL A 90 -4.41 5.49 -3.51
CA VAL A 90 -3.43 4.40 -3.52
C VAL A 90 -2.64 4.45 -4.83
N GLY A 91 -1.45 5.05 -4.76
CA GLY A 91 -0.56 5.26 -5.90
C GLY A 91 0.82 4.63 -5.69
N ASP A 92 1.39 3.98 -6.71
CA ASP A 92 2.78 3.46 -6.65
C ASP A 92 3.00 2.56 -5.41
N ALA A 93 2.08 1.61 -5.21
CA ALA A 93 1.95 0.85 -3.97
C ALA A 93 1.53 -0.60 -4.22
N ILE A 94 1.76 -1.46 -3.23
CA ILE A 94 1.28 -2.84 -3.22
C ILE A 94 0.55 -3.10 -1.90
N VAL A 95 -0.68 -3.60 -2.00
CA VAL A 95 -1.49 -4.02 -0.86
C VAL A 95 -1.74 -5.51 -0.98
N GLY A 96 -1.31 -6.26 0.02
CA GLY A 96 -1.40 -7.72 0.11
C GLY A 96 -2.84 -8.21 0.24
N LYS A 97 -3.00 -9.53 0.35
CA LYS A 97 -4.34 -10.13 0.45
C LYS A 97 -4.94 -9.93 1.82
N ASP A 98 -6.27 -10.04 1.92
CA ASP A 98 -7.02 -9.96 3.18
C ASP A 98 -6.74 -8.66 3.97
N CYS A 99 -6.43 -7.57 3.27
CA CYS A 99 -6.16 -6.27 3.90
C CYS A 99 -7.43 -5.41 4.00
N ASN A 100 -7.42 -4.49 4.97
CA ASN A 100 -8.42 -3.44 5.06
C ASN A 100 -7.74 -2.08 5.11
N ILE A 101 -7.98 -1.26 4.09
CA ILE A 101 -7.56 0.14 4.05
C ILE A 101 -8.79 0.98 4.41
N SER A 102 -8.85 1.44 5.65
CA SER A 102 -9.98 2.18 6.19
C SER A 102 -10.12 3.57 5.58
N GLY A 103 -11.27 4.21 5.82
CA GLY A 103 -11.61 5.46 5.15
C GLY A 103 -10.61 6.59 5.41
N GLY A 104 -10.30 7.36 4.37
CA GLY A 104 -9.40 8.51 4.49
C GLY A 104 -7.91 8.17 4.65
N ALA A 105 -7.50 6.90 4.54
CA ALA A 105 -6.08 6.58 4.55
C ALA A 105 -5.40 7.07 3.24
N MET A 106 -4.17 7.53 3.37
CA MET A 106 -3.48 8.24 2.28
C MET A 106 -2.11 7.61 2.03
N PHE A 107 -1.84 7.27 0.76
CA PHE A 107 -0.56 6.72 0.32
C PHE A 107 0.22 7.84 -0.37
N ALA A 108 1.16 8.45 0.33
CA ALA A 108 2.01 9.48 -0.25
C ALA A 108 3.15 8.81 -1.02
N ASN A 109 3.24 9.07 -2.33
CA ASN A 109 4.26 8.47 -3.22
C ASN A 109 5.46 9.37 -3.49
N PHE A 110 5.37 10.68 -3.23
CA PHE A 110 6.38 11.64 -3.64
C PHE A 110 7.05 12.31 -2.45
N ARG A 111 8.37 12.45 -2.51
CA ARG A 111 9.14 13.17 -1.50
C ARG A 111 9.15 14.66 -1.77
N LEU A 112 9.08 15.46 -0.71
CA LEU A 112 9.08 16.92 -0.83
C LEU A 112 10.39 17.50 -1.38
N ASP A 113 11.48 16.75 -1.36
CA ASP A 113 12.79 17.15 -1.90
C ASP A 113 13.00 16.74 -3.37
N ASN A 114 11.99 16.14 -4.02
CA ASN A 114 12.04 15.68 -5.42
C ASN A 114 13.23 14.71 -5.71
N LYS A 115 13.62 13.91 -4.72
CA LYS A 115 14.65 12.87 -4.86
C LYS A 115 14.01 11.48 -4.92
N PRO A 116 14.76 10.45 -5.38
CA PRO A 116 14.33 9.07 -5.28
C PRO A 116 13.88 8.69 -3.87
N VAL A 117 12.82 7.88 -3.80
CA VAL A 117 12.27 7.36 -2.56
C VAL A 117 13.28 6.41 -1.92
N LEU A 118 13.41 6.52 -0.60
CA LEU A 118 14.31 5.68 0.20
C LEU A 118 13.47 4.77 1.08
N VAL A 119 13.80 3.48 1.09
CA VAL A 119 13.31 2.55 2.12
C VAL A 119 14.19 2.69 3.35
N LYS A 120 13.57 2.92 4.51
CA LYS A 120 14.27 3.01 5.81
C LYS A 120 14.06 1.74 6.61
N ALA A 121 15.14 1.07 6.98
CA ALA A 121 15.11 -0.21 7.69
C ALA A 121 16.11 -0.17 8.86
N GLY A 122 15.64 0.26 10.03
CA GLY A 122 16.54 0.59 11.13
C GLY A 122 17.41 1.80 10.77
N GLU A 123 18.73 1.64 10.87
CA GLU A 123 19.70 2.68 10.48
C GLU A 123 19.99 2.71 8.97
N GLU A 124 19.64 1.64 8.25
CA GLU A 124 19.88 1.53 6.83
C GLU A 124 18.89 2.37 6.02
N LYS A 125 19.40 2.99 4.95
CA LYS A 125 18.62 3.70 3.94
C LYS A 125 18.95 3.09 2.58
N ILE A 126 17.96 2.48 1.96
CA ILE A 126 18.08 1.80 0.68
C ILE A 126 17.46 2.71 -0.38
N ASP A 127 18.25 3.10 -1.37
CA ASP A 127 17.77 3.86 -2.52
C ASP A 127 17.00 2.93 -3.45
N THR A 128 15.76 3.31 -3.79
CA THR A 128 14.91 2.53 -4.69
C THR A 128 15.09 2.93 -6.16
N GLY A 129 15.76 4.05 -6.44
CA GLY A 129 15.84 4.65 -7.78
C GLY A 129 14.53 5.25 -8.29
N MET A 130 13.42 5.10 -7.57
CA MET A 130 12.09 5.55 -8.00
C MET A 130 11.77 6.95 -7.46
N LEU A 131 11.36 7.89 -8.32
CA LEU A 131 10.82 9.19 -7.86
C LEU A 131 9.46 9.06 -7.16
N LYS A 132 8.72 7.98 -7.46
CA LYS A 132 7.41 7.71 -6.88
C LYS A 132 7.35 6.30 -6.34
N PHE A 133 7.06 6.18 -5.05
CA PHE A 133 6.82 4.92 -4.36
C PHE A 133 6.16 5.25 -3.02
N SER A 134 4.91 4.80 -2.84
CA SER A 134 4.20 4.98 -1.58
C SER A 134 4.56 3.91 -0.57
N ALA A 135 3.97 2.73 -0.70
CA ALA A 135 4.02 1.75 0.37
C ALA A 135 3.84 0.30 -0.10
N ILE A 136 4.36 -0.59 0.74
CA ILE A 136 4.13 -2.04 0.69
C ILE A 136 3.36 -2.41 1.95
N VAL A 137 2.16 -2.95 1.81
CA VAL A 137 1.29 -3.37 2.91
C VAL A 137 1.13 -4.88 2.83
N GLY A 138 1.78 -5.63 3.72
CA GLY A 138 1.77 -7.09 3.72
C GLY A 138 0.41 -7.70 4.08
N ASP A 139 0.23 -8.98 3.77
CA ASP A 139 -1.05 -9.69 3.92
C ASP A 139 -1.70 -9.57 5.29
N GLY A 140 -3.03 -9.54 5.34
CA GLY A 140 -3.80 -9.49 6.58
C GLY A 140 -3.62 -8.20 7.38
N THR A 141 -3.14 -7.13 6.76
CA THR A 141 -2.83 -5.87 7.44
C THR A 141 -4.00 -4.88 7.37
N TRP A 142 -4.20 -4.17 8.47
CA TRP A 142 -5.23 -3.14 8.59
C TRP A 142 -4.59 -1.75 8.70
N VAL A 143 -5.03 -0.83 7.87
CA VAL A 143 -4.62 0.58 7.92
C VAL A 143 -5.80 1.41 8.39
N GLY A 144 -5.68 1.98 9.59
CA GLY A 144 -6.76 2.70 10.26
C GLY A 144 -7.12 4.03 9.59
N VAL A 145 -8.32 4.52 9.93
CA VAL A 145 -8.93 5.74 9.37
C VAL A 145 -7.98 6.95 9.45
N ASN A 146 -7.93 7.73 8.39
CA ASN A 146 -7.12 8.96 8.29
C ASN A 146 -5.62 8.78 8.60
N SER A 147 -5.09 7.58 8.42
CA SER A 147 -3.64 7.33 8.54
C SER A 147 -2.93 7.74 7.25
N VAL A 148 -1.65 8.09 7.35
CA VAL A 148 -0.81 8.42 6.20
C VAL A 148 0.34 7.43 6.13
N LEU A 149 0.50 6.75 5.00
CA LEU A 149 1.70 5.98 4.70
C LEU A 149 2.62 6.88 3.87
N ASN A 150 3.75 7.30 4.46
CA ASN A 150 4.73 8.16 3.79
C ASN A 150 5.52 7.39 2.71
N PRO A 151 6.20 8.08 1.78
CA PRO A 151 6.96 7.41 0.72
C PRO A 151 7.97 6.41 1.27
N GLY A 152 7.98 5.20 0.69
CA GLY A 152 8.86 4.10 1.09
C GLY A 152 8.45 3.38 2.37
N THR A 153 7.20 3.50 2.81
CA THR A 153 6.68 2.80 3.99
C THR A 153 6.49 1.31 3.69
N ILE A 154 6.97 0.43 4.56
CA ILE A 154 6.81 -1.02 4.40
C ILE A 154 6.23 -1.58 5.69
N ILE A 155 5.13 -2.32 5.58
CA ILE A 155 4.44 -2.93 6.72
C ILE A 155 4.37 -4.44 6.49
N GLY A 156 4.91 -5.22 7.42
CA GLY A 156 4.87 -6.68 7.39
C GLY A 156 3.48 -7.26 7.61
N LYS A 157 3.33 -8.55 7.32
CA LYS A 157 2.06 -9.31 7.43
C LYS A 157 1.39 -9.15 8.79
N HIS A 158 0.07 -9.26 8.83
CA HIS A 158 -0.76 -9.31 10.03
C HIS A 158 -0.53 -8.13 10.98
N SER A 159 -0.30 -6.94 10.44
CA SER A 159 -0.06 -5.73 11.22
C SER A 159 -1.30 -4.84 11.31
N ALA A 160 -1.29 -3.89 12.23
CA ALA A 160 -2.33 -2.88 12.35
C ALA A 160 -1.72 -1.48 12.52
N VAL A 161 -2.08 -0.55 11.63
CA VAL A 161 -1.85 0.89 11.80
C VAL A 161 -3.08 1.48 12.45
N TYR A 162 -2.91 2.11 13.61
CA TYR A 162 -4.02 2.76 14.32
C TYR A 162 -4.46 4.03 13.59
N PRO A 163 -5.70 4.50 13.82
CA PRO A 163 -6.20 5.72 13.20
C PRO A 163 -5.30 6.94 13.48
N LEU A 164 -5.27 7.88 12.53
CA LEU A 164 -4.55 9.15 12.61
C LEU A 164 -3.02 9.02 12.74
N VAL A 165 -2.45 7.89 12.36
CA VAL A 165 -1.01 7.68 12.42
C VAL A 165 -0.36 8.07 11.10
N SER A 166 0.70 8.88 11.16
CA SER A 166 1.64 9.06 10.04
C SER A 166 2.78 8.05 10.17
N VAL A 167 2.84 7.09 9.26
CA VAL A 167 3.76 5.94 9.28
C VAL A 167 4.94 6.23 8.35
N THR A 168 6.16 5.88 8.76
CA THR A 168 7.38 5.97 7.94
C THR A 168 8.30 4.80 8.28
N GLY A 169 8.96 4.27 7.25
CA GLY A 169 9.99 3.24 7.39
C GLY A 169 9.40 1.83 7.32
N THR A 170 10.22 0.86 7.74
CA THR A 170 9.88 -0.57 7.67
C THR A 170 9.47 -1.11 9.03
N HIS A 171 8.31 -1.76 9.08
CA HIS A 171 7.74 -2.37 10.27
C HIS A 171 7.63 -3.89 10.06
N PRO A 172 8.08 -4.72 11.01
CA PRO A 172 8.02 -6.18 10.89
C PRO A 172 6.58 -6.71 10.92
N GLU A 173 6.40 -7.99 10.59
CA GLU A 173 5.10 -8.65 10.74
C GLU A 173 4.56 -8.58 12.17
N LYS A 174 3.23 -8.69 12.31
CA LYS A 174 2.51 -8.71 13.60
C LYS A 174 2.74 -7.44 14.42
N SER A 175 2.97 -6.31 13.76
CA SER A 175 3.22 -5.02 14.41
C SER A 175 1.93 -4.27 14.69
N ILE A 176 1.85 -3.61 15.85
CA ILE A 176 0.88 -2.55 16.12
C ILE A 176 1.60 -1.21 16.00
N ILE A 177 1.27 -0.45 14.97
CA ILE A 177 1.85 0.87 14.68
C ILE A 177 0.87 1.93 15.16
N ARG A 178 1.24 2.64 16.23
CA ARG A 178 0.37 3.64 16.87
C ARG A 178 1.16 4.84 17.37
N GLN A 179 0.51 5.99 17.40
CA GLN A 179 1.03 7.18 18.06
C GLN A 179 0.34 7.37 19.41
N ARG A 180 1.11 7.74 20.44
CA ARG A 180 0.55 8.06 21.75
C ARG A 180 0.16 9.54 21.79
N ILE A 181 -1.10 9.82 21.42
CA ILE A 181 -1.67 11.16 21.50
C ILE A 181 -2.27 11.36 22.91
N ARG A 182 -1.98 12.49 23.57
CA ARG A 182 -2.63 12.88 24.83
C ARG A 182 -3.63 14.00 24.54
N ILE A 183 -4.89 13.78 24.88
CA ILE A 183 -5.94 14.81 24.82
C ILE A 183 -5.66 15.81 25.95
N GLN A 184 -5.54 17.09 25.61
CA GLN A 184 -5.48 18.19 26.58
C GLN A 184 -6.81 18.94 26.56
N ILE A 185 -7.32 19.27 27.75
CA ILE A 185 -8.57 20.01 27.93
C ILE A 185 -8.21 21.37 28.54
N ALA A 186 -8.61 22.45 27.90
CA ALA A 186 -8.46 23.81 28.40
C ALA A 186 -9.81 24.54 28.39
N LYS A 187 -10.02 25.45 29.35
CA LYS A 187 -11.21 26.30 29.38
C LYS A 187 -11.11 27.37 28.30
N LYS A 188 -12.14 27.48 27.46
CA LYS A 188 -12.30 28.57 26.49
C LYS A 188 -12.69 29.85 27.24
N LYS A 189 -11.93 30.94 27.06
CA LYS A 189 -12.33 32.28 27.51
C LYS A 189 -13.29 32.89 26.51
#